data_AF-A0A0K8SXB6-F1
#
_entry.id   AF-A0A0K8SXB6-F1
#
_cell.length_a   1.000
_cell.length_b   1.000
_cell.length_c   1.000
_cell.angle_alpha   90.00
_cell.angle_beta   90.00
_cell.angle_gamma   90.00
#
_symmetry.space_group_name_H-M   'P 1'
#
loop_
_entity.id
_entity.type
_entity.pdbx_description
1 polymer ?
#
loop_
_entity_poly.entity_id
_entity_poly.type
_entity_poly.pdbx_seq_one_letter_code
_entity_poly.pdbx_strand_id
1 'polypeptide(L)'
;MSSIKMGDSKGDETPNIPDRLRKILQPTEEEKEFRLKLYPDVAVVEDAKILCTICQKDVKHVFLLKNKSYKHVFLRVAVCKGCMKFYDDGDFSVDEDGDDKYCRWCGQGGTLLPV
;
A
#
# COMPACT_ATOMS: atom_id res chain seq x y z
N MET A 1 35.74 4.84 4.05
CA MET A 1 34.95 4.08 5.04
C MET A 1 34.01 5.05 5.73
N SER A 2 32.76 5.12 5.27
CA SER A 2 31.71 5.89 5.96
C SER A 2 30.54 4.93 6.14
N SER A 3 30.45 4.36 7.33
CA SER A 3 29.36 3.50 7.76
C SER A 3 28.09 4.36 7.89
N ILE A 4 27.18 4.26 6.93
CA ILE A 4 25.79 4.66 7.15
C ILE A 4 25.19 3.63 8.10
N LYS A 5 24.76 4.08 9.28
CA LYS A 5 24.01 3.28 10.24
C LYS A 5 22.57 3.20 9.74
N MET A 6 22.10 2.01 9.38
CA MET A 6 20.66 1.75 9.27
C MET A 6 20.04 2.03 10.63
N GLY A 7 19.25 3.11 10.70
CA GLY A 7 18.49 3.43 11.90
C GLY A 7 17.33 2.46 12.04
N ASP A 8 17.32 1.73 13.17
CA ASP A 8 16.17 0.99 13.66
C ASP A 8 14.94 1.91 13.71
N SER A 9 13.98 1.65 12.83
CA SER A 9 12.68 2.31 12.89
C SER A 9 11.89 1.68 14.03
N LYS A 10 11.92 2.39 15.17
CA LYS A 10 11.04 2.20 16.33
C LYS A 10 9.62 1.90 15.88
N GLY A 11 9.08 0.83 16.46
CA GLY A 11 7.66 0.50 16.64
C GLY A 11 6.69 1.18 15.68
N ASP A 12 6.28 0.43 14.66
CA ASP A 12 5.00 0.64 14.00
C ASP A 12 3.94 0.46 15.09
N GLU A 13 3.47 1.58 15.66
CA GLU A 13 2.28 1.60 16.50
C GLU A 13 1.17 1.02 15.63
N THR A 14 0.87 -0.27 15.86
CA THR A 14 -0.18 -0.98 15.13
C THR A 14 -1.44 -0.15 15.28
N PRO A 15 -1.93 0.49 14.20
CA PRO A 15 -3.21 1.19 14.25
C PRO A 15 -4.23 0.14 14.68
N ASN A 16 -5.12 0.44 15.63
CA ASN A 16 -6.12 -0.52 16.09
C ASN A 16 -6.92 -1.03 14.88
N ILE A 17 -6.59 -2.24 14.42
CA ILE A 17 -7.05 -2.77 13.15
C ILE A 17 -8.45 -3.36 13.38
N PRO A 18 -9.52 -2.84 12.76
CA PRO A 18 -10.85 -3.42 12.88
C PRO A 18 -10.84 -4.87 12.38
N ASP A 19 -11.68 -5.75 12.97
CA ASP A 19 -11.82 -7.17 12.62
C ASP A 19 -12.00 -7.47 11.11
N ARG A 20 -12.34 -6.46 10.30
CA ARG A 20 -12.46 -6.49 8.82
C ARG A 20 -11.15 -6.68 8.05
N LEU A 21 -9.98 -6.51 8.68
CA LEU A 21 -8.66 -6.71 8.04
C LEU A 21 -8.14 -8.16 8.19
N ARG A 22 -9.00 -9.12 8.57
CA ARG A 22 -8.65 -10.53 8.76
C ARG A 22 -8.05 -11.23 7.52
N LYS A 23 -8.19 -10.64 6.32
CA LYS A 23 -7.51 -11.07 5.09
C LYS A 23 -6.62 -9.96 4.51
N ILE A 24 -5.76 -9.35 5.32
CA ILE A 24 -4.59 -8.66 4.77
C ILE A 24 -3.86 -9.68 3.89
N LEU A 25 -3.70 -9.36 2.61
CA LEU A 25 -2.86 -10.13 1.70
C LEU A 25 -1.43 -10.03 2.22
N GLN A 26 -1.02 -11.03 2.98
CA GLN A 26 0.35 -11.15 3.44
C GLN A 26 1.19 -11.65 2.26
N PRO A 27 2.24 -10.92 1.88
CA PRO A 27 3.21 -11.42 0.91
C PRO A 27 3.77 -12.74 1.40
N THR A 28 3.92 -13.72 0.51
CA THR A 28 4.60 -14.97 0.84
C THR A 28 6.08 -14.72 1.09
N GLU A 29 6.78 -15.66 1.71
CA GLU A 29 8.22 -15.51 1.94
C GLU A 29 8.99 -15.42 0.62
N GLU A 30 8.58 -16.17 -0.40
CA GLU A 30 9.19 -16.13 -1.73
C GLU A 30 9.03 -14.74 -2.37
N GLU A 31 7.87 -14.10 -2.19
CA GLU A 31 7.64 -12.74 -2.69
C GLU A 31 8.51 -11.73 -1.94
N LYS A 32 8.68 -11.87 -0.63
CA LYS A 32 9.55 -10.99 0.17
C LYS A 32 11.01 -11.12 -0.27
N GLU A 33 11.51 -12.34 -0.42
CA GLU A 33 12.87 -12.60 -0.90
C GLU A 33 13.07 -12.05 -2.31
N PHE A 34 12.09 -12.23 -3.20
CA PHE A 34 12.13 -11.68 -4.55
C PHE A 34 12.22 -10.14 -4.55
N ARG A 35 11.40 -9.48 -3.71
CA ARG A 35 11.42 -8.01 -3.55
C ARG A 35 12.77 -7.53 -3.01
N LEU A 36 13.34 -8.20 -2.01
CA LEU A 36 14.64 -7.85 -1.43
C LEU A 36 15.80 -8.05 -2.42
N LYS A 37 15.72 -9.10 -3.24
CA LYS A 37 16.72 -9.38 -4.28
C LYS A 37 16.69 -8.33 -5.40
N LEU A 38 15.51 -7.85 -5.79
CA LEU A 38 15.35 -6.82 -6.82
C LEU A 38 15.64 -5.40 -6.32
N TYR A 39 15.24 -5.11 -5.08
CA TYR A 39 15.32 -3.78 -4.49
C TYR A 39 16.11 -3.81 -3.17
N PRO A 40 17.42 -4.14 -3.21
CA PRO A 40 18.26 -4.21 -2.02
C PRO A 40 18.54 -2.83 -1.41
N ASP A 41 18.50 -1.78 -2.23
CA ASP A 41 18.75 -0.39 -1.82
C ASP A 41 17.71 0.55 -2.45
N VAL A 42 17.34 1.61 -1.74
CA VAL A 42 16.46 2.68 -2.23
C VAL A 42 17.08 3.39 -3.44
N ALA A 43 18.41 3.45 -3.54
CA ALA A 43 19.13 3.98 -4.69
C ALA A 43 18.74 3.29 -6.01
N VAL A 44 18.38 2.00 -5.98
CA VAL A 44 17.97 1.24 -7.17
C VAL A 44 16.65 1.77 -7.75
N VAL A 45 15.81 2.39 -6.93
CA VAL A 45 14.54 2.99 -7.33
C VAL A 45 14.60 4.52 -7.39
N GLU A 46 15.79 5.12 -7.25
CA GLU A 46 15.95 6.56 -7.25
C GLU A 46 15.59 7.17 -8.59
N ASP A 47 15.87 6.51 -9.72
CA ASP A 47 15.45 6.99 -11.05
C ASP A 47 14.08 6.44 -11.49
N ALA A 48 13.50 5.52 -10.71
CA ALA A 48 12.22 4.92 -11.03
C ALA A 48 11.06 5.90 -10.76
N LYS A 49 10.05 5.86 -11.61
CA LYS A 49 8.77 6.53 -11.34
C LYS A 49 7.98 5.70 -10.35
N ILE A 50 7.76 6.25 -9.15
CA ILE A 50 6.90 5.64 -8.14
C ILE A 50 5.52 6.29 -8.27
N LEU A 51 4.56 5.54 -8.77
CA LEU A 51 3.19 6.01 -8.99
C LEU A 51 2.24 5.39 -7.97
N CYS A 52 1.22 6.14 -7.60
CA CYS A 52 0.09 5.59 -6.86
C CYS A 52 -0.64 4.57 -7.73
N THR A 53 -0.84 3.35 -7.23
CA THR A 53 -1.52 2.28 -7.98
C THR A 53 -3.02 2.52 -8.20
N ILE A 54 -3.62 3.55 -7.58
CA ILE A 54 -5.03 3.91 -7.73
C ILE A 54 -5.19 5.07 -8.73
N CYS A 55 -4.55 6.20 -8.46
CA CYS A 55 -4.75 7.43 -9.24
C CYS A 55 -3.59 7.76 -10.20
N GLN A 56 -2.56 6.92 -10.26
CA GLN A 56 -1.36 7.09 -11.09
C GLN A 56 -0.56 8.38 -10.86
N LYS A 57 -0.84 9.13 -9.79
CA LYS A 57 -0.05 10.32 -9.42
C LYS A 57 1.34 9.91 -8.96
N ASP A 58 2.33 10.72 -9.30
CA ASP A 58 3.69 10.56 -8.79
C ASP A 58 3.70 10.78 -7.27
N VAL A 59 4.20 9.77 -6.56
CA VAL A 59 4.33 9.77 -5.10
C VAL A 59 5.78 9.76 -4.66
N LYS A 60 6.75 9.70 -5.58
CA LYS A 60 8.19 9.64 -5.32
C LYS A 60 8.64 10.78 -4.39
N HIS A 61 8.18 12.00 -4.64
CA HIS A 61 8.48 13.15 -3.78
C HIS A 61 8.06 12.90 -2.31
N VAL A 62 6.93 12.22 -2.09
CA VAL A 62 6.44 11.94 -0.73
C VAL A 62 7.32 10.89 -0.05
N PHE A 63 7.70 9.84 -0.78
CA PHE A 63 8.58 8.78 -0.27
C PHE A 63 9.99 9.30 0.05
N LEU A 64 10.65 9.96 -0.91
CA LEU A 64 12.07 10.34 -0.78
C LEU A 64 12.28 11.61 0.04
N LEU A 65 11.47 12.65 -0.16
CA LEU A 65 11.74 13.97 0.45
C LEU A 65 11.02 14.16 1.78
N LYS A 66 9.85 13.54 1.96
CA LYS A 66 9.10 13.63 3.22
C LYS A 66 9.32 12.43 4.13
N ASN A 67 10.11 11.46 3.70
CA ASN A 67 10.36 10.20 4.39
C ASN A 67 9.06 9.52 4.87
N LYS A 68 7.99 9.65 4.07
CA LYS A 68 6.64 9.16 4.39
C LYS A 68 6.20 8.21 3.29
N SER A 69 5.81 7.01 3.69
CA SER A 69 5.18 6.03 2.81
C SER A 69 3.72 5.87 3.16
N TYR A 70 2.86 5.80 2.15
CA TYR A 70 1.47 5.44 2.31
C TYR A 70 1.22 4.15 1.54
N LYS A 71 0.57 3.20 2.20
CA LYS A 71 0.28 1.88 1.64
C LYS A 71 -1.22 1.66 1.66
N HIS A 72 -1.70 0.94 0.67
CA HIS A 72 -3.08 0.46 0.65
C HIS A 72 -3.32 -0.45 1.85
N VAL A 73 -4.40 -0.22 2.60
CA VAL A 73 -4.67 -0.94 3.87
C VAL A 73 -4.81 -2.45 3.69
N PHE A 74 -5.44 -2.90 2.60
CA PHE A 74 -5.61 -4.33 2.27
C PHE A 74 -4.46 -4.95 1.44
N LEU A 75 -4.08 -4.30 0.33
CA LEU A 75 -3.13 -4.85 -0.66
C LEU A 75 -1.64 -4.55 -0.36
N ARG A 76 -1.36 -3.65 0.58
CA ARG A 76 0.01 -3.20 0.94
C ARG A 76 0.86 -2.66 -0.23
N VAL A 77 0.21 -2.16 -1.28
CA VAL A 77 0.85 -1.49 -2.44
C VAL A 77 0.96 0.02 -2.25
N ALA A 78 1.82 0.68 -3.03
CA ALA A 78 2.09 2.12 -2.93
C ALA A 78 0.89 2.98 -3.37
N VAL A 79 0.44 3.88 -2.48
CA VAL A 79 -0.67 4.80 -2.75
C VAL A 79 -0.33 6.23 -2.36
N CYS A 80 -1.06 7.22 -2.88
CA CYS A 80 -0.93 8.59 -2.42
C CYS A 80 -1.73 8.81 -1.12
N LYS A 81 -1.41 9.87 -0.37
CA LYS A 81 -2.12 10.24 0.86
C LYS A 81 -3.63 10.38 0.68
N GLY A 82 -4.07 10.91 -0.47
CA GLY A 82 -5.49 11.10 -0.78
C GLY A 82 -6.23 9.77 -0.92
N CYS A 83 -5.64 8.82 -1.66
CA CYS A 83 -6.22 7.50 -1.83
C CYS A 83 -6.19 6.68 -0.53
N MET A 84 -5.13 6.80 0.29
CA MET A 84 -5.11 6.15 1.61
C MET A 84 -6.26 6.67 2.49
N LYS A 85 -6.47 8.00 2.53
CA LYS A 85 -7.57 8.60 3.30
C LYS A 85 -8.95 8.23 2.78
N PHE A 86 -9.10 8.09 1.46
CA PHE A 86 -10.36 7.65 0.87
C PHE A 86 -10.78 6.26 1.36
N TYR A 87 -9.81 5.38 1.60
CA TYR A 87 -10.04 4.07 2.22
C TYR A 87 -10.34 4.12 3.72
N ASP A 88 -9.97 5.21 4.40
CA ASP A 88 -10.19 5.44 5.83
C ASP A 88 -11.60 6.00 6.12
N ASP A 89 -12.29 6.48 5.08
CA ASP A 89 -13.55 7.23 5.17
C ASP A 89 -14.80 6.37 4.88
N GLY A 90 -14.65 5.05 4.69
CA GLY A 90 -15.77 4.25 4.20
C GLY A 90 -15.72 2.77 4.54
N ASP A 91 -16.91 2.20 4.70
CA ASP A 91 -17.12 0.77 4.83
C ASP A 91 -17.57 0.18 3.49
N PHE A 92 -16.98 -0.95 3.09
CA PHE A 92 -17.34 -1.62 1.84
C PHE A 92 -18.67 -2.34 2.03
N SER A 93 -19.77 -1.68 1.66
CA SER A 93 -21.08 -2.33 1.64
C SER A 93 -21.12 -3.44 0.59
N VAL A 94 -21.78 -4.54 0.94
CA VAL A 94 -22.20 -5.60 0.01
C VAL A 94 -23.63 -5.35 -0.46
N ASP A 95 -24.00 -5.88 -1.62
CA ASP A 95 -25.40 -5.92 -2.08
C ASP A 95 -26.19 -7.06 -1.45
N GLU A 96 -27.44 -7.20 -1.88
CA GLU A 96 -28.38 -8.20 -1.37
C GLU A 96 -27.97 -9.64 -1.75
N ASP A 97 -27.16 -9.79 -2.80
CA ASP A 97 -26.63 -11.06 -3.28
C ASP A 97 -25.31 -11.44 -2.59
N GLY A 98 -24.75 -10.53 -1.77
CA GLY A 98 -23.48 -10.71 -1.07
C GLY A 98 -22.26 -10.28 -1.90
N ASP A 99 -22.49 -9.63 -3.04
CA ASP A 99 -21.47 -9.15 -3.94
C ASP A 99 -20.94 -7.77 -3.53
N ASP A 100 -19.70 -7.55 -3.96
CA ASP A 100 -18.87 -6.42 -3.65
C ASP A 100 -19.35 -5.17 -4.41
N LYS A 101 -19.91 -4.13 -3.76
CA LYS A 101 -20.39 -2.91 -4.46
C LYS A 101 -19.29 -1.97 -4.99
N TYR A 102 -18.05 -2.15 -4.54
CA TYR A 102 -16.92 -1.27 -4.86
C TYR A 102 -15.68 -2.08 -5.23
N CYS A 103 -14.81 -1.55 -6.07
CA CYS A 103 -13.55 -2.21 -6.38
C CYS A 103 -12.64 -2.25 -5.15
N ARG A 104 -12.07 -3.41 -4.82
CA ARG A 104 -11.21 -3.57 -3.64
C ARG A 104 -9.85 -2.86 -3.79
N TRP A 105 -9.46 -2.51 -5.01
CA TRP A 105 -8.20 -1.81 -5.31
C TRP A 105 -8.34 -0.29 -5.28
N CYS A 106 -9.41 0.29 -5.84
CA CYS A 106 -9.59 1.75 -5.88
C CYS A 106 -10.70 2.29 -4.98
N GLY A 107 -11.57 1.45 -4.44
CA GLY A 107 -12.72 1.82 -3.60
C GLY A 107 -13.85 2.51 -4.36
N GLN A 108 -13.77 2.57 -5.70
CA GLN A 108 -14.80 3.19 -6.52
C GLN A 108 -15.85 2.16 -6.96
N GLY A 109 -17.10 2.61 -7.08
CA GLY A 109 -18.19 1.83 -7.68
C GLY A 109 -18.10 1.83 -9.21
N GLY A 110 -18.88 0.96 -9.84
CA GLY A 110 -18.93 0.83 -11.30
C GLY A 110 -19.14 -0.63 -11.71
N THR A 111 -18.76 -0.96 -12.94
CA THR A 111 -18.72 -2.36 -13.38
C THR A 111 -17.55 -3.07 -12.72
N LEU A 112 -17.85 -4.11 -11.94
CA LEU A 112 -16.87 -4.92 -11.24
C LEU A 112 -16.79 -6.29 -11.89
N LEU A 113 -15.57 -6.82 -11.99
CA LEU A 113 -15.36 -8.18 -12.45
C LEU A 113 -15.52 -9.12 -11.25
N PRO A 114 -16.23 -10.25 -11.42
CA PRO A 114 -16.29 -11.27 -10.39
C PRO A 114 -14.88 -11.82 -10.12
N VAL A 115 -14.62 -12.17 -8.87
CA VAL A 115 -13.33 -12.69 -8.39
C VAL A 115 -13.25 -14.20 -8.54
#